data_AF-A0A7C9VIN5-F1
#
_entry.id   AF-A0A7C9VIN5-F1
#
_cell.length_a   1.000
_cell.length_b   1.000
_cell.length_c   1.000
_cell.angle_alpha   90.00
_cell.angle_beta   90.00
_cell.angle_gamma   90.00
#
_symmetry.space_group_name_H-M   'P 1'
#
loop_
_entity.id
_entity.type
_entity.pdbx_description
1 polymer ?
#
loop_
_entity_poly.entity_id
_entity_poly.type
_entity_poly.pdbx_seq_one_letter_code
_entity_poly.pdbx_strand_id
1 'polypeptide(L)'
;MADTDSGEKAPRAAQRDLLDCTRGYTPLPGIPDEFLDPEGQPREVWTRFFDAFSTLTPGEIERRFASADQHMRDAGVTYRAPGDAADRSWPLSHLPLLIDEAEWKQISEGVAQRAELLEQILRDLYGEGRLIAEGALPAAAVAGSAEYLRSVCGVTPPGGQYLNLYAADIGRGPDGRWWVLNDRTQAPSGAGYALENRLVLSRALTNLYTSMNVERVAPFFEAFRDSLRAIADRDEPRIGLLTPGNSSETYSEHATLARYLGFLLVEGDDLAVSEDRLHVRTVAGLKRLDVLLRRIDSNFLDPLELDARSMLGVPGLIDVI
;
A
#
# COMPACT_ATOMS: atom_id res chain seq x y z
N MET A 1 36.94 52.22 10.93
CA MET A 1 37.45 50.90 11.33
C MET A 1 36.37 50.28 12.18
N ALA A 2 35.39 49.64 11.53
CA ALA A 2 34.30 48.93 12.18
C ALA A 2 34.62 47.46 12.00
N ASP A 3 34.99 46.81 13.10
CA ASP A 3 35.31 45.39 13.16
C ASP A 3 33.98 44.64 13.23
N THR A 4 33.56 44.03 12.13
CA THR A 4 32.45 43.08 12.09
C THR A 4 32.96 41.73 12.57
N ASP A 5 32.75 41.47 13.85
CA ASP A 5 32.88 40.15 14.49
C ASP A 5 31.87 39.19 13.85
N SER A 6 32.32 38.47 12.82
CA SER A 6 31.60 37.37 12.18
C SER A 6 31.91 36.10 12.97
N GLY A 7 31.25 35.98 14.12
CA GLY A 7 31.28 34.77 14.94
C GLY A 7 30.60 33.61 14.22
N GLU A 8 31.37 32.86 13.42
CA GLU A 8 31.02 31.50 13.00
C GLU A 8 30.88 30.63 14.27
N LYS A 9 29.65 30.47 14.75
CA LYS A 9 29.33 29.56 15.85
C LYS A 9 29.69 28.14 15.39
N ALA A 10 30.59 27.49 16.15
CA ALA A 10 30.94 26.10 15.93
C ALA A 10 29.66 25.23 15.79
N PRO A 11 29.61 24.31 14.81
CA PRO A 11 28.43 23.47 14.59
C PRO A 11 28.10 22.70 15.87
N ARG A 12 26.81 22.64 16.23
CA ARG A 12 26.33 21.80 17.34
C ARG A 12 26.76 20.35 17.07
N ALA A 13 27.00 19.52 18.10
CA ALA A 13 27.45 18.13 17.94
C ALA A 13 26.62 17.35 16.90
N ALA A 14 25.30 17.50 16.96
CA ALA A 14 24.30 17.16 15.95
C ALA A 14 24.73 17.43 14.48
N GLN A 15 25.12 18.67 14.20
CA GLN A 15 25.51 19.13 12.88
C GLN A 15 26.87 18.54 12.44
N ARG A 16 27.75 18.21 13.39
CA ARG A 16 29.01 17.51 13.12
C ARG A 16 28.78 16.04 12.76
N ASP A 17 27.91 15.35 13.50
CA ASP A 17 27.58 13.94 13.25
C ASP A 17 26.81 13.76 11.93
N LEU A 18 25.94 14.73 11.60
CA LEU A 18 25.29 14.83 10.30
C LEU A 18 26.31 14.96 9.16
N LEU A 19 27.28 15.88 9.30
CA LEU A 19 28.33 16.10 8.30
C LEU A 19 29.24 14.86 8.13
N ASP A 20 29.45 14.09 9.19
CA ASP A 20 30.22 12.85 9.13
C ASP A 20 29.43 11.72 8.44
N CYS A 21 28.13 11.57 8.73
CA CYS A 21 27.28 10.55 8.10
C CYS A 21 26.97 10.83 6.62
N THR A 22 26.96 12.10 6.23
CA THR A 22 26.58 12.55 4.88
C THR A 22 27.79 12.98 4.05
N ARG A 23 29.01 12.65 4.51
CA ARG A 23 30.24 13.01 3.83
C ARG A 23 30.28 12.45 2.41
N GLY A 24 30.38 13.34 1.42
CA GLY A 24 30.40 12.96 0.01
C GLY A 24 29.01 12.76 -0.61
N TYR A 25 27.94 12.99 0.16
CA TYR A 25 26.59 13.05 -0.40
C TYR A 25 26.50 14.19 -1.41
N THR A 26 26.05 13.87 -2.62
CA THR A 26 25.84 14.84 -3.69
C THR A 26 24.43 14.63 -4.23
N PRO A 27 23.54 15.64 -4.15
CA PRO A 27 22.20 15.53 -4.71
C PRO A 27 22.29 15.34 -6.24
N LEU A 28 21.30 14.66 -6.81
CA LEU A 28 21.21 14.52 -8.25
C LEU A 28 20.96 15.89 -8.91
N PRO A 29 21.65 16.21 -10.02
CA PRO A 29 21.55 17.53 -10.63
C PRO A 29 20.17 17.76 -11.24
N GLY A 30 19.59 18.94 -11.00
CA GLY A 30 18.38 19.41 -11.68
C GLY A 30 17.07 18.78 -11.19
N ILE A 31 17.07 18.05 -10.08
CA ILE A 31 15.86 17.53 -9.44
C ILE A 31 15.84 17.87 -7.94
N PRO A 32 14.65 18.01 -7.33
CA PRO A 32 14.53 18.18 -5.89
C PRO A 32 15.10 16.99 -5.13
N ASP A 33 15.78 17.29 -4.02
CA ASP A 33 16.38 16.29 -3.14
C ASP A 33 15.52 16.09 -1.87
N GLU A 34 15.44 14.86 -1.38
CA GLU A 34 14.69 14.53 -0.17
C GLU A 34 15.47 14.85 1.11
N PHE A 35 16.80 14.93 1.04
CA PHE A 35 17.66 15.26 2.16
C PHE A 35 17.96 16.76 2.24
N LEU A 36 18.36 17.37 1.11
CA LEU A 36 18.69 18.79 1.00
C LEU A 36 17.51 19.63 0.50
N ASP A 37 17.37 20.83 1.03
CA ASP A 37 16.46 21.86 0.53
C ASP A 37 17.07 22.62 -0.68
N PRO A 38 16.31 23.51 -1.34
CA PRO A 38 16.80 24.29 -2.49
C PRO A 38 18.01 25.17 -2.17
N GLU A 39 18.20 25.56 -0.90
CA GLU A 39 19.34 26.32 -0.39
C GLU A 39 20.56 25.43 -0.07
N GLY A 40 20.43 24.11 -0.24
CA GLY A 40 21.47 23.13 0.02
C GLY A 40 21.65 22.81 1.51
N GLN A 41 20.69 23.17 2.35
CA GLN A 41 20.67 22.80 3.77
C GLN A 41 19.91 21.50 4.00
N PRO A 42 20.31 20.66 4.96
CA PRO A 42 19.54 19.49 5.37
C PRO A 42 18.15 19.89 5.86
N ARG A 43 17.10 19.23 5.35
CA ARG A 43 15.74 19.42 5.83
C ARG A 43 15.63 19.04 7.31
N GLU A 44 14.73 19.70 8.04
CA GLU A 44 14.60 19.54 9.50
C GLU A 44 14.33 18.09 9.92
N VAL A 45 13.46 17.38 9.21
CA VAL A 45 13.13 15.97 9.48
C VAL A 45 14.38 15.08 9.47
N TRP A 46 15.34 15.35 8.59
CA TRP A 46 16.59 14.61 8.54
C TRP A 46 17.56 15.03 9.63
N THR A 47 17.59 16.31 10.00
CA THR A 47 18.40 16.77 11.13
C THR A 47 18.01 16.03 12.41
N ARG A 48 16.70 15.96 12.71
CA ARG A 48 16.19 15.22 13.88
C ARG A 48 16.50 13.72 13.80
N PHE A 49 16.42 13.13 12.60
CA PHE A 49 16.78 11.73 12.40
C PHE A 49 18.25 11.48 12.73
N PHE A 50 19.17 12.29 12.20
CA PHE A 50 20.59 12.12 12.43
C PHE A 50 20.99 12.45 13.88
N ASP A 51 20.30 13.36 14.56
CA ASP A 51 20.47 13.59 16.00
C ASP A 51 20.18 12.33 16.83
N ALA A 52 19.14 11.58 16.46
CA ALA A 52 18.82 10.31 17.12
C ALA A 52 19.74 9.17 16.65
N PHE A 53 20.04 9.11 15.36
CA PHE A 53 20.80 8.04 14.74
C PHE A 53 22.28 8.05 15.14
N SER A 54 22.88 9.24 15.27
CA SER A 54 24.28 9.44 15.71
C SER A 54 24.57 8.96 17.13
N THR A 55 23.54 8.76 17.95
CA THR A 55 23.70 8.15 19.28
C THR A 55 24.08 6.67 19.22
N LEU A 56 23.91 6.03 18.07
CA LEU A 56 24.27 4.62 17.84
C LEU A 56 25.72 4.52 17.38
N THR A 57 26.47 3.60 17.98
CA THR A 57 27.80 3.24 17.50
C THR A 57 27.71 2.47 16.17
N PRO A 58 28.74 2.51 15.30
CA PRO A 58 28.74 1.75 14.05
C PRO A 58 28.42 0.25 14.23
N GLY A 59 28.99 -0.39 15.27
CA GLY A 59 28.71 -1.80 15.57
C GLY A 59 27.27 -2.07 16.03
N GLU A 60 26.61 -1.10 16.66
CA GLU A 60 25.17 -1.22 16.98
C GLU A 60 24.30 -1.08 15.75
N ILE A 61 24.65 -0.18 14.82
CA ILE A 61 23.96 -0.01 13.55
C ILE A 61 24.03 -1.31 12.75
N GLU A 62 25.24 -1.85 12.53
CA GLU A 62 25.45 -3.11 11.82
C GLU A 62 24.67 -4.27 12.45
N ARG A 63 24.72 -4.42 13.78
CA ARG A 63 23.98 -5.46 14.50
C ARG A 63 22.47 -5.33 14.34
N ARG A 64 21.93 -4.11 14.41
CA ARG A 64 20.49 -3.84 14.26
C ARG A 64 20.02 -4.10 12.83
N PHE A 65 20.80 -3.68 11.83
CA PHE A 65 20.48 -3.94 10.42
C PHE A 65 20.55 -5.43 10.08
N ALA A 66 21.59 -6.14 10.53
CA ALA A 66 21.69 -7.58 10.35
C ALA A 66 20.53 -8.34 11.02
N SER A 67 20.09 -7.88 12.21
CA SER A 67 18.92 -8.44 12.90
C SER A 67 17.62 -8.16 12.14
N ALA A 68 17.48 -6.98 11.52
CA ALA A 68 16.33 -6.64 10.69
C ALA A 68 16.26 -7.53 9.44
N ASP A 69 17.39 -7.72 8.76
CA ASP A 69 17.49 -8.59 7.58
C ASP A 69 17.19 -10.05 7.93
N GLN A 70 17.68 -10.53 9.08
CA GLN A 70 17.37 -11.87 9.54
C GLN A 70 15.88 -12.03 9.82
N HIS A 71 15.25 -11.03 10.45
CA HIS A 71 13.81 -11.07 10.69
C HIS A 71 13.01 -11.12 9.38
N MET A 72 13.40 -10.33 8.38
CA MET A 72 12.74 -10.33 7.07
C MET A 72 12.83 -11.71 6.39
N ARG A 73 13.99 -12.37 6.51
CA ARG A 73 14.20 -13.75 6.05
C ARG A 73 13.36 -14.77 6.82
N ASP A 74 13.33 -14.68 8.15
CA ASP A 74 12.59 -15.60 9.02
C ASP A 74 11.07 -15.47 8.84
N ALA A 75 10.59 -14.25 8.56
CA ALA A 75 9.20 -13.98 8.20
C ALA A 75 8.83 -14.48 6.80
N GLY A 76 9.81 -14.95 6.01
CA GLY A 76 9.59 -15.48 4.66
C GLY A 76 9.16 -14.43 3.65
N VAL A 77 9.43 -13.14 3.92
CA VAL A 77 9.00 -12.05 3.04
C VAL A 77 9.84 -12.08 1.77
N THR A 78 9.17 -12.37 0.67
CA THR A 78 9.78 -12.56 -0.63
C THR A 78 8.99 -11.82 -1.70
N TYR A 79 9.62 -11.60 -2.84
CA TYR A 79 8.96 -11.10 -4.03
C TYR A 79 9.49 -11.86 -5.26
N ARG A 80 8.67 -11.97 -6.29
CA ARG A 80 9.10 -12.49 -7.60
C ARG A 80 9.08 -11.35 -8.59
N ALA A 81 10.20 -11.08 -9.24
CA ALA A 81 10.21 -10.07 -10.30
C ALA A 81 9.49 -10.62 -11.54
N PRO A 82 8.87 -9.76 -12.36
CA PRO A 82 8.26 -10.19 -13.61
C PRO A 82 9.22 -10.99 -14.49
N GLY A 83 8.85 -12.23 -14.80
CA GLY A 83 9.64 -13.15 -15.62
C GLY A 83 10.67 -14.01 -14.87
N ASP A 84 10.83 -13.83 -13.56
CA ASP A 84 11.69 -14.71 -12.76
C ASP A 84 11.01 -16.05 -12.44
N ALA A 85 11.80 -17.13 -12.43
CA ALA A 85 11.33 -18.47 -12.05
C ALA A 85 11.39 -18.73 -10.54
N ALA A 86 12.05 -17.86 -9.77
CA ALA A 86 12.31 -18.07 -8.35
C ALA A 86 12.05 -16.81 -7.53
N ASP A 87 11.61 -17.02 -6.30
CA ASP A 87 11.38 -15.95 -5.34
C ASP A 87 12.72 -15.39 -4.84
N ARG A 88 12.75 -14.08 -4.63
CA ARG A 88 13.89 -13.35 -4.08
C ARG A 88 13.52 -12.82 -2.69
N SER A 89 14.51 -12.76 -1.80
CA SER A 89 14.33 -12.08 -0.52
C SER A 89 13.99 -10.61 -0.75
N TRP A 90 13.03 -10.09 0.01
CA TRP A 90 12.64 -8.69 -0.05
C TRP A 90 13.82 -7.78 0.37
N PRO A 91 14.24 -6.82 -0.48
CA PRO A 91 15.37 -5.96 -0.19
C PRO A 91 14.92 -4.83 0.75
N LEU A 92 15.09 -5.03 2.06
CA LEU A 92 14.81 -4.02 3.06
C LEU A 92 15.79 -2.84 2.93
N SER A 93 15.27 -1.63 2.69
CA SER A 93 16.05 -0.41 2.92
C SER A 93 16.05 -0.09 4.41
N HIS A 94 17.22 -0.11 5.05
CA HIS A 94 17.33 0.22 6.47
C HIS A 94 17.13 1.70 6.77
N LEU A 95 17.41 2.57 5.79
CA LEU A 95 17.13 3.99 5.89
C LEU A 95 15.72 4.27 5.36
N PRO A 96 14.84 4.89 6.16
CA PRO A 96 13.51 5.25 5.74
C PRO A 96 13.52 6.48 4.83
N LEU A 97 12.51 6.59 3.98
CA LEU A 97 12.11 7.88 3.42
C LEU A 97 11.36 8.65 4.51
N LEU A 98 11.87 9.83 4.88
CA LEU A 98 11.24 10.71 5.86
C LEU A 98 10.34 11.72 5.16
N ILE A 99 9.10 11.81 5.59
CA ILE A 99 8.12 12.78 5.11
C ILE A 99 7.62 13.55 6.34
N ASP A 100 7.63 14.87 6.27
CA ASP A 100 7.17 15.74 7.36
C ASP A 100 5.66 15.60 7.59
N GLU A 101 5.19 15.85 8.82
CA GLU A 101 3.76 15.75 9.16
C GLU A 101 2.89 16.68 8.32
N ALA A 102 3.30 17.93 8.10
CA ALA A 102 2.51 18.88 7.31
C ALA A 102 2.39 18.44 5.85
N GLU A 103 3.48 17.87 5.33
CA GLU A 103 3.53 17.32 3.98
C GLU A 103 2.69 16.05 3.85
N TRP A 104 2.81 15.12 4.79
CA TRP A 104 2.00 13.91 4.84
C TRP A 104 0.51 14.22 4.96
N LYS A 105 0.14 15.22 5.77
CA LYS A 105 -1.24 15.68 5.88
C LYS A 105 -1.79 16.12 4.52
N GLN A 106 -1.06 16.97 3.80
CA GLN A 106 -1.45 17.41 2.46
C GLN A 106 -1.58 16.22 1.48
N ILE A 107 -0.64 15.28 1.49
CA ILE A 107 -0.70 14.06 0.66
C ILE A 107 -1.96 13.27 1.00
N SER A 108 -2.19 12.99 2.28
CA SER A 108 -3.30 12.14 2.74
C SER A 108 -4.67 12.73 2.40
N GLU A 109 -4.85 14.05 2.58
CA GLU A 109 -6.08 14.76 2.21
C GLU A 109 -6.30 14.74 0.70
N GLY A 110 -5.24 14.95 -0.09
CA GLY A 110 -5.32 14.90 -1.56
C GLY A 110 -5.62 13.50 -2.11
N VAL A 111 -4.99 12.46 -1.55
CA VAL A 111 -5.22 11.06 -1.91
C VAL A 111 -6.64 10.63 -1.52
N ALA A 112 -7.14 11.03 -0.34
CA ALA A 112 -8.50 10.76 0.09
C ALA A 112 -9.53 11.42 -0.84
N GLN A 113 -9.36 12.71 -1.15
CA GLN A 113 -10.22 13.42 -2.11
C GLN A 113 -10.23 12.73 -3.48
N ARG A 114 -9.07 12.26 -3.96
CA ARG A 114 -8.96 11.56 -5.24
C ARG A 114 -9.68 10.21 -5.22
N ALA A 115 -9.60 9.48 -4.11
CA ALA A 115 -10.35 8.23 -3.92
C ALA A 115 -11.86 8.46 -3.99
N GLU A 116 -12.37 9.53 -3.34
CA GLU A 116 -13.78 9.91 -3.38
C GLU A 116 -14.25 10.28 -4.79
N LEU A 117 -13.39 10.96 -5.58
CA LEU A 117 -13.67 11.25 -6.97
C LEU A 117 -13.78 9.95 -7.80
N LEU A 118 -12.85 9.02 -7.62
CA LEU A 118 -12.84 7.75 -8.35
C LEU A 118 -14.04 6.86 -7.98
N GLU A 119 -14.43 6.82 -6.71
CA GLU A 119 -15.65 6.14 -6.25
C GLU A 119 -16.90 6.73 -6.92
N GLN A 120 -17.01 8.06 -7.00
CA GLN A 120 -18.15 8.72 -7.67
C GLN A 120 -18.17 8.44 -9.17
N ILE A 121 -17.00 8.42 -9.83
CA ILE A 121 -16.88 8.04 -11.24
C ILE A 121 -17.34 6.60 -11.44
N LEU A 122 -16.87 5.64 -10.63
CA LEU A 122 -17.27 4.23 -10.72
C LEU A 122 -18.78 4.07 -10.51
N ARG A 123 -19.34 4.74 -9.51
CA ARG A 123 -20.79 4.72 -9.23
C ARG A 123 -21.61 5.24 -10.40
N ASP A 124 -21.16 6.31 -11.06
CA ASP A 124 -21.84 6.83 -12.24
C ASP A 124 -21.73 5.86 -13.43
N LEU A 125 -20.52 5.34 -13.70
CA LEU A 125 -20.26 4.46 -14.85
C LEU A 125 -20.97 3.11 -14.78
N TYR A 126 -21.19 2.58 -13.57
CA TYR A 126 -21.97 1.36 -13.36
C TYR A 126 -23.45 1.64 -13.03
N GLY A 127 -23.85 2.90 -12.93
CA GLY A 127 -25.21 3.36 -12.61
C GLY A 127 -25.83 4.19 -13.73
N GLU A 128 -26.08 5.47 -13.45
CA GLU A 128 -26.84 6.37 -14.33
C GLU A 128 -26.08 6.80 -15.60
N GLY A 129 -24.75 6.74 -15.61
CA GLY A 129 -23.90 7.10 -16.75
C GLY A 129 -23.96 8.57 -17.15
N ARG A 130 -24.18 9.49 -16.20
CA ARG A 130 -24.33 10.94 -16.47
C ARG A 130 -23.05 11.56 -17.03
N LEU A 131 -21.87 11.13 -16.59
CA LEU A 131 -20.59 11.63 -17.10
C LEU A 131 -20.46 11.38 -18.61
N ILE A 132 -21.01 10.28 -19.11
CA ILE A 132 -21.04 9.97 -20.54
C ILE A 132 -22.15 10.78 -21.22
N ALA A 133 -23.36 10.78 -20.67
CA ALA A 133 -24.52 11.47 -21.25
C ALA A 133 -24.30 12.99 -21.40
N GLU A 134 -23.58 13.60 -20.46
CA GLU A 134 -23.24 15.03 -20.43
C GLU A 134 -21.95 15.35 -21.20
N GLY A 135 -21.25 14.34 -21.72
CA GLY A 135 -20.03 14.50 -22.53
C GLY A 135 -18.74 14.79 -21.74
N ALA A 136 -18.76 14.64 -20.42
CA ALA A 136 -17.57 14.76 -19.57
C ALA A 136 -16.58 13.58 -19.77
N LEU A 137 -17.10 12.39 -20.10
CA LEU A 137 -16.32 11.21 -20.43
C LEU A 137 -16.69 10.66 -21.82
N PRO A 138 -15.72 10.41 -22.71
CA PRO A 138 -16.00 9.77 -23.99
C PRO A 138 -16.52 8.34 -23.80
N ALA A 139 -17.71 8.04 -24.34
CA ALA A 139 -18.30 6.70 -24.25
C ALA A 139 -17.33 5.59 -24.73
N ALA A 140 -16.56 5.85 -25.78
CA ALA A 140 -15.59 4.92 -26.33
C ALA A 140 -14.44 4.58 -25.37
N ALA A 141 -14.05 5.51 -24.47
CA ALA A 141 -13.01 5.26 -23.48
C ALA A 141 -13.45 4.26 -22.41
N VAL A 142 -14.75 4.23 -22.09
CA VAL A 142 -15.33 3.30 -21.13
C VAL A 142 -15.71 1.99 -21.83
N ALA A 143 -16.58 2.07 -22.84
CA ALA A 143 -17.13 0.89 -23.52
C ALA A 143 -16.09 0.08 -24.31
N GLY A 144 -14.97 0.71 -24.70
CA GLY A 144 -13.85 0.07 -25.37
C GLY A 144 -12.79 -0.51 -24.43
N SER A 145 -12.88 -0.24 -23.12
CA SER A 145 -11.95 -0.78 -22.14
C SER A 145 -12.24 -2.25 -21.85
N ALA A 146 -11.21 -3.08 -21.83
CA ALA A 146 -11.30 -4.47 -21.39
C ALA A 146 -11.52 -4.60 -19.87
N GLU A 147 -11.29 -3.53 -19.11
CA GLU A 147 -11.51 -3.49 -17.65
C GLU A 147 -12.93 -3.04 -17.27
N TYR A 148 -13.77 -2.64 -18.25
CA TYR A 148 -15.16 -2.30 -17.98
C TYR A 148 -16.05 -3.56 -17.99
N LEU A 149 -16.54 -3.94 -16.81
CA LEU A 149 -17.29 -5.18 -16.61
C LEU A 149 -18.77 -4.99 -16.90
N ARG A 150 -19.18 -5.26 -18.14
CA ARG A 150 -20.59 -5.10 -18.55
C ARG A 150 -21.56 -5.94 -17.72
N SER A 151 -21.14 -7.12 -17.27
CA SER A 151 -21.97 -8.06 -16.50
C SER A 151 -22.42 -7.53 -15.14
N VAL A 152 -21.75 -6.50 -14.60
CA VAL A 152 -22.11 -5.89 -13.30
C VAL A 152 -22.72 -4.49 -13.44
N CYS A 153 -23.05 -4.07 -14.66
CA CYS A 153 -23.72 -2.79 -14.88
C CYS A 153 -25.13 -2.80 -14.25
N GLY A 154 -25.45 -1.77 -13.47
CA GLY A 154 -26.71 -1.67 -12.72
C GLY A 154 -26.70 -2.38 -11.37
N VAL A 155 -25.64 -3.14 -11.04
CA VAL A 155 -25.49 -3.80 -9.74
C VAL A 155 -25.00 -2.78 -8.72
N THR A 156 -25.75 -2.59 -7.64
CA THR A 156 -25.29 -1.78 -6.49
C THR A 156 -24.58 -2.71 -5.51
N PRO A 157 -23.28 -2.51 -5.24
CA PRO A 157 -22.54 -3.39 -4.36
C PRO A 157 -23.10 -3.33 -2.92
N PRO A 158 -22.97 -4.42 -2.15
CA PRO A 158 -23.25 -4.40 -0.72
C PRO A 158 -22.49 -3.26 -0.02
N GLY A 159 -23.18 -2.46 0.80
CA GLY A 159 -22.62 -1.25 1.43
C GLY A 159 -22.51 -0.03 0.50
N GLY A 160 -22.84 -0.15 -0.78
CA GLY A 160 -22.92 0.95 -1.74
C GLY A 160 -21.56 1.58 -2.10
N GLN A 161 -20.45 0.88 -1.85
CA GLN A 161 -19.09 1.31 -2.16
C GLN A 161 -18.45 0.39 -3.20
N TYR A 162 -17.98 0.95 -4.32
CA TYR A 162 -17.32 0.20 -5.38
C TYR A 162 -15.82 0.08 -5.10
N LEU A 163 -15.19 1.14 -4.58
CA LEU A 163 -13.76 1.26 -4.34
C LEU A 163 -13.43 1.16 -2.85
N ASN A 164 -13.33 -0.07 -2.35
CA ASN A 164 -13.00 -0.34 -0.93
C ASN A 164 -11.51 -0.14 -0.59
N LEU A 165 -10.63 -0.16 -1.60
CA LEU A 165 -9.21 0.08 -1.43
C LEU A 165 -8.67 0.80 -2.67
N TYR A 166 -7.96 1.89 -2.43
CA TYR A 166 -7.30 2.70 -3.44
C TYR A 166 -5.85 2.94 -3.05
N ALA A 167 -4.95 2.90 -4.03
CA ALA A 167 -3.59 3.35 -3.86
C ALA A 167 -3.19 4.32 -4.99
N ALA A 168 -2.33 5.26 -4.65
CA ALA A 168 -1.76 6.22 -5.58
C ALA A 168 -0.24 6.03 -5.62
N ASP A 169 0.31 5.92 -6.83
CA ASP A 169 1.76 6.04 -7.02
C ASP A 169 2.06 7.55 -7.03
N ILE A 170 2.86 8.02 -6.07
CA ILE A 170 3.21 9.45 -5.94
C ILE A 170 4.72 9.66 -6.05
N GLY A 171 5.11 10.85 -6.51
CA GLY A 171 6.51 11.27 -6.52
C GLY A 171 6.65 12.78 -6.48
N ARG A 172 7.82 13.27 -6.09
CA ARG A 172 8.13 14.70 -6.23
C ARG A 172 8.37 15.04 -7.70
N GLY A 173 7.60 16.01 -8.19
CA GLY A 173 7.83 16.62 -9.49
C GLY A 173 9.07 17.52 -9.51
N PRO A 174 9.49 18.02 -10.68
CA PRO A 174 10.67 18.89 -10.81
C PRO A 174 10.58 20.21 -10.01
N ASP A 175 9.38 20.61 -9.62
CA ASP A 175 9.09 21.79 -8.81
C ASP A 175 9.04 21.51 -7.30
N GLY A 176 9.35 20.28 -6.89
CA GLY A 176 9.36 19.84 -5.48
C GLY A 176 8.00 19.46 -4.93
N ARG A 177 6.91 19.65 -5.70
CA ARG A 177 5.55 19.32 -5.27
C ARG A 177 5.25 17.84 -5.50
N TRP A 178 4.34 17.27 -4.71
CA TRP A 178 3.86 15.90 -4.90
C TRP A 178 2.90 15.80 -6.08
N TRP A 179 3.18 14.84 -6.96
CA TRP A 179 2.38 14.54 -8.13
C TRP A 179 1.86 13.11 -7.99
N VAL A 180 0.60 12.90 -8.36
CA VAL A 180 0.07 11.55 -8.58
C VAL A 180 0.54 11.10 -9.97
N LEU A 181 1.32 10.03 -9.99
CA LEU A 181 1.87 9.43 -11.20
C LEU A 181 0.95 8.35 -11.76
N ASN A 182 0.25 7.63 -10.89
CA ASN A 182 -0.67 6.57 -11.30
C ASN A 182 -1.73 6.28 -10.21
N ASP A 183 -2.85 5.73 -10.65
CA ASP A 183 -3.95 5.29 -9.81
C ASP A 183 -4.07 3.76 -9.84
N ARG A 184 -4.23 3.15 -8.67
CA ARG A 184 -4.39 1.70 -8.53
C ARG A 184 -5.73 1.40 -7.87
N THR A 185 -6.72 1.06 -8.69
CA THR A 185 -8.10 0.76 -8.29
C THR A 185 -8.46 -0.73 -8.38
N GLN A 186 -7.50 -1.56 -8.80
CA GLN A 186 -7.69 -3.00 -8.99
C GLN A 186 -6.64 -3.77 -8.20
N ALA A 187 -7.04 -4.28 -7.03
CA ALA A 187 -6.19 -5.10 -6.14
C ALA A 187 -4.77 -4.54 -5.89
N PRO A 188 -4.62 -3.26 -5.46
CA PRO A 188 -3.30 -2.64 -5.30
C PRO A 188 -2.42 -3.40 -4.31
N SER A 189 -1.18 -3.70 -4.70
CA SER A 189 -0.16 -4.38 -3.88
C SER A 189 0.78 -3.38 -3.22
N GLY A 190 1.45 -3.79 -2.14
CA GLY A 190 2.42 -2.97 -1.40
C GLY A 190 2.12 -2.82 0.10
N ALA A 191 0.86 -2.92 0.52
CA ALA A 191 0.45 -2.68 1.91
C ALA A 191 1.08 -3.70 2.87
N GLY A 192 1.15 -4.98 2.49
CA GLY A 192 1.78 -6.00 3.32
C GLY A 192 3.29 -5.80 3.45
N TYR A 193 3.97 -5.36 2.39
CA TYR A 193 5.40 -5.03 2.44
C TYR A 193 5.66 -3.78 3.29
N ALA A 194 4.83 -2.74 3.16
CA ALA A 194 4.93 -1.53 3.98
C ALA A 194 4.74 -1.83 5.47
N LEU A 195 3.80 -2.72 5.80
CA LEU A 195 3.59 -3.22 7.16
C LEU A 195 4.82 -3.96 7.69
N GLU A 196 5.34 -4.94 6.96
CA GLU A 196 6.51 -5.73 7.39
C GLU A 196 7.75 -4.85 7.55
N ASN A 197 8.02 -3.95 6.58
CA ASN A 197 9.08 -2.95 6.71
C ASN A 197 8.93 -2.14 8.00
N ARG A 198 7.71 -1.69 8.33
CA ARG A 198 7.45 -0.91 9.54
C ARG A 198 7.65 -1.73 10.82
N LEU A 199 7.18 -2.97 10.86
CA LEU A 199 7.31 -3.84 12.02
C LEU A 199 8.78 -4.16 12.30
N VAL A 200 9.53 -4.49 11.26
CA VAL A 200 10.95 -4.84 11.38
C VAL A 200 11.79 -3.63 11.78
N LEU A 201 11.65 -2.50 11.11
CA LEU A 201 12.47 -1.31 11.38
C LEU A 201 12.13 -0.67 12.72
N SER A 202 10.86 -0.60 13.11
CA SER A 202 10.48 -0.06 14.44
C SER A 202 11.01 -0.91 15.60
N ARG A 203 11.18 -2.23 15.38
CA ARG A 203 11.83 -3.12 16.35
C ARG A 203 13.36 -2.98 16.35
N ALA A 204 13.99 -2.85 15.20
CA ALA A 204 15.45 -2.69 15.10
C ALA A 204 15.92 -1.32 15.61
N LEU A 205 15.12 -0.27 15.38
CA LEU A 205 15.44 1.13 15.66
C LEU A 205 14.47 1.77 16.67
N THR A 206 14.03 1.02 17.70
CA THR A 206 12.95 1.44 18.62
C THR A 206 13.12 2.83 19.23
N ASN A 207 14.31 3.14 19.76
CA ASN A 207 14.58 4.45 20.38
C ASN A 207 14.44 5.59 19.36
N LEU A 208 14.94 5.38 18.14
CA LEU A 208 14.85 6.35 17.06
C LEU A 208 13.40 6.56 16.61
N TYR A 209 12.64 5.48 16.41
CA TYR A 209 11.22 5.57 16.03
C TYR A 209 10.38 6.30 17.08
N THR A 210 10.72 6.10 18.35
CA THR A 210 10.05 6.76 19.48
C THR A 210 10.42 8.24 19.57
N SER A 211 11.71 8.59 19.43
CA SER A 211 12.17 9.98 19.48
C SER A 211 11.67 10.82 18.29
N MET A 212 11.48 10.19 17.14
CA MET A 212 10.96 10.82 15.92
C MET A 212 9.43 10.92 15.88
N ASN A 213 8.72 10.38 16.88
CA ASN A 213 7.25 10.30 16.90
C ASN A 213 6.68 9.72 15.59
N VAL A 214 7.25 8.63 15.09
CA VAL A 214 6.84 8.05 13.80
C VAL A 214 5.40 7.53 13.90
N GLU A 215 4.54 8.01 12.99
CA GLU A 215 3.13 7.63 12.92
C GLU A 215 2.96 6.11 12.79
N ARG A 216 2.06 5.50 13.56
CA ARG A 216 1.84 4.05 13.52
C ARG A 216 0.97 3.67 12.32
N VAL A 217 1.31 2.56 11.66
CA VAL A 217 0.49 2.03 10.55
C VAL A 217 -0.66 1.13 11.01
N ALA A 218 -0.63 0.64 12.25
CA ALA A 218 -1.66 -0.25 12.77
C ALA A 218 -3.09 0.32 12.71
N PRO A 219 -3.34 1.61 13.03
CA PRO A 219 -4.68 2.20 12.92
C PRO A 219 -5.28 2.13 11.51
N PHE A 220 -4.46 2.23 10.45
CA PHE A 220 -4.93 2.07 9.07
C PHE A 220 -5.49 0.66 8.84
N PHE A 221 -4.76 -0.38 9.27
CA PHE A 221 -5.18 -1.77 9.09
C PHE A 221 -6.39 -2.14 9.97
N GLU A 222 -6.49 -1.55 11.16
CA GLU A 222 -7.66 -1.68 12.03
C GLU A 222 -8.89 -1.07 11.35
N ALA A 223 -8.79 0.18 10.87
CA ALA A 223 -9.87 0.85 10.14
C ALA A 223 -10.26 0.11 8.86
N PHE A 224 -9.28 -0.43 8.12
CA PHE A 224 -9.54 -1.22 6.92
C PHE A 224 -10.30 -2.51 7.24
N ARG A 225 -9.89 -3.24 8.30
CA ARG A 225 -10.61 -4.43 8.76
C ARG A 225 -12.04 -4.10 9.18
N ASP A 226 -12.22 -3.01 9.92
CA ASP A 226 -13.53 -2.62 10.43
C ASP A 226 -14.46 -2.15 9.31
N SER A 227 -13.92 -1.47 8.29
CA SER A 227 -14.65 -1.15 7.05
C SER A 227 -15.14 -2.41 6.33
N LEU A 228 -14.29 -3.43 6.16
CA LEU A 228 -14.71 -4.68 5.55
C LEU A 228 -15.77 -5.41 6.39
N ARG A 229 -15.64 -5.42 7.72
CA ARG A 229 -16.64 -6.00 8.61
C ARG A 229 -18.01 -5.33 8.49
N ALA A 230 -18.03 -4.00 8.32
CA ALA A 230 -19.25 -3.23 8.20
C ALA A 230 -20.06 -3.51 6.92
N ILE A 231 -19.45 -4.15 5.91
CA ILE A 231 -20.14 -4.57 4.67
C ILE A 231 -21.07 -5.77 4.94
N ALA A 232 -20.73 -6.61 5.92
CA ALA A 232 -21.46 -7.85 6.18
C ALA A 232 -22.73 -7.64 7.02
N ASP A 233 -23.69 -8.56 6.86
CA ASP A 233 -24.96 -8.60 7.59
C ASP A 233 -24.88 -9.32 8.96
N ARG A 234 -23.66 -9.51 9.49
CA ARG A 234 -23.40 -10.34 10.67
C ARG A 234 -22.34 -9.71 11.58
N ASP A 235 -22.54 -9.83 12.89
CA ASP A 235 -21.64 -9.26 13.92
C ASP A 235 -20.19 -9.76 13.83
N GLU A 236 -20.03 -11.07 13.57
CA GLU A 236 -18.72 -11.71 13.36
C GLU A 236 -18.67 -12.32 11.95
N PRO A 237 -18.37 -11.51 10.92
CA PRO A 237 -18.34 -11.98 9.56
C PRO A 237 -17.06 -12.76 9.27
N ARG A 238 -17.18 -13.80 8.46
CA ARG A 238 -16.04 -14.51 7.91
C ARG A 238 -15.52 -13.75 6.69
N ILE A 239 -14.29 -13.26 6.80
CA ILE A 239 -13.61 -12.52 5.74
C ILE A 239 -12.53 -13.40 5.12
N GLY A 240 -12.56 -13.53 3.80
CA GLY A 240 -11.55 -14.22 3.00
C GLY A 240 -10.72 -13.24 2.18
N LEU A 241 -9.45 -13.58 1.94
CA LEU A 241 -8.56 -12.91 1.01
C LEU A 241 -8.29 -13.89 -0.14
N LEU A 242 -8.86 -13.60 -1.31
CA LEU A 242 -8.69 -14.42 -2.52
C LEU A 242 -7.34 -14.12 -3.16
N THR A 243 -6.51 -15.15 -3.31
CA THR A 243 -5.18 -15.07 -3.93
C THR A 243 -5.13 -15.91 -5.22
N PRO A 244 -4.32 -15.53 -6.22
CA PRO A 244 -4.07 -16.38 -7.39
C PRO A 244 -3.08 -17.53 -7.11
N GLY A 245 -2.73 -17.75 -5.84
CA GLY A 245 -1.82 -18.81 -5.39
C GLY A 245 -0.33 -18.46 -5.53
N ASN A 246 0.51 -19.47 -5.31
CA ASN A 246 1.99 -19.34 -5.21
C ASN A 246 2.67 -18.89 -6.51
N SER A 247 1.96 -18.92 -7.64
CA SER A 247 2.45 -18.39 -8.91
C SER A 247 2.47 -16.85 -8.94
N SER A 248 1.72 -16.19 -8.04
CA SER A 248 1.65 -14.73 -7.96
C SER A 248 2.97 -14.11 -7.52
N GLU A 249 3.33 -12.97 -8.13
CA GLU A 249 4.48 -12.15 -7.74
C GLU A 249 4.37 -11.58 -6.32
N THR A 250 3.14 -11.46 -5.82
CA THR A 250 2.80 -10.83 -4.54
C THR A 250 2.16 -11.81 -3.55
N TYR A 251 2.29 -13.13 -3.77
CA TYR A 251 1.72 -14.14 -2.87
C TYR A 251 2.18 -13.98 -1.42
N SER A 252 3.47 -13.69 -1.20
CA SER A 252 4.02 -13.43 0.13
C SER A 252 3.29 -12.29 0.85
N GLU A 253 2.93 -11.23 0.12
CA GLU A 253 2.16 -10.11 0.66
C GLU A 253 0.75 -10.54 1.07
N HIS A 254 0.09 -11.33 0.23
CA HIS A 254 -1.27 -11.83 0.48
C HIS A 254 -1.32 -12.66 1.77
N ALA A 255 -0.35 -13.57 1.95
CA ALA A 255 -0.23 -14.38 3.15
C ALA A 255 0.04 -13.53 4.40
N THR A 256 0.93 -12.53 4.30
CA THR A 256 1.21 -11.58 5.38
C THR A 256 -0.02 -10.78 5.78
N LEU A 257 -0.75 -10.22 4.82
CA LEU A 257 -1.97 -9.44 5.07
C LEU A 257 -3.07 -10.32 5.68
N ALA A 258 -3.30 -11.52 5.13
CA ALA A 258 -4.29 -12.44 5.67
C ALA A 258 -3.98 -12.81 7.13
N ARG A 259 -2.72 -13.14 7.43
CA ARG A 259 -2.26 -13.43 8.80
C ARG A 259 -2.42 -12.24 9.73
N TYR A 260 -2.04 -11.04 9.30
CA TYR A 260 -2.09 -9.84 10.15
C TYR A 260 -3.54 -9.39 10.44
N LEU A 261 -4.41 -9.44 9.44
CA LEU A 261 -5.81 -9.02 9.55
C LEU A 261 -6.71 -10.11 10.14
N GLY A 262 -6.23 -11.36 10.19
CA GLY A 262 -7.00 -12.52 10.67
C GLY A 262 -8.02 -13.02 9.64
N PHE A 263 -7.71 -12.88 8.34
CA PHE A 263 -8.55 -13.35 7.24
C PHE A 263 -8.17 -14.77 6.81
N LEU A 264 -9.14 -15.47 6.21
CA LEU A 264 -8.84 -16.74 5.54
C LEU A 264 -8.12 -16.45 4.23
N LEU A 265 -6.90 -16.95 4.05
CA LEU A 265 -6.26 -16.98 2.73
C LEU A 265 -6.89 -18.13 1.93
N VAL A 266 -7.49 -17.82 0.78
CA VAL A 266 -8.24 -18.78 -0.05
C VAL A 266 -7.89 -18.62 -1.52
N GLU A 267 -7.87 -19.73 -2.26
CA GLU A 267 -7.83 -19.75 -3.73
C GLU A 267 -9.23 -19.98 -4.30
N GLY A 268 -9.41 -19.84 -5.62
CA GLY A 268 -10.71 -20.02 -6.28
C GLY A 268 -11.35 -21.39 -5.99
N ASP A 269 -10.53 -22.45 -5.99
CA ASP A 269 -10.98 -23.84 -5.74
C ASP A 269 -11.42 -24.10 -4.29
N ASP A 270 -10.96 -23.28 -3.34
CA ASP A 270 -11.40 -23.34 -1.94
C ASP A 270 -12.83 -22.80 -1.78
N LEU A 271 -13.34 -22.10 -2.79
CA LEU A 271 -14.61 -21.41 -2.74
C LEU A 271 -15.67 -22.12 -3.58
N ALA A 272 -16.92 -21.88 -3.23
CA ALA A 272 -18.07 -22.40 -3.94
C ALA A 272 -19.25 -21.45 -3.79
N VAL A 273 -19.98 -21.23 -4.87
CA VAL A 273 -21.29 -20.59 -4.82
C VAL A 273 -22.35 -21.66 -4.61
N SER A 274 -23.23 -21.44 -3.63
CA SER A 274 -24.33 -22.34 -3.28
C SER A 274 -25.42 -21.53 -2.57
N GLU A 275 -26.68 -21.79 -2.90
CA GLU A 275 -27.84 -21.11 -2.27
C GLU A 275 -27.69 -19.57 -2.27
N ASP A 276 -27.35 -19.00 -3.42
CA ASP A 276 -27.13 -17.57 -3.66
C ASP A 276 -26.11 -16.92 -2.70
N ARG A 277 -25.17 -17.71 -2.19
CA ARG A 277 -24.12 -17.25 -1.26
C ARG A 277 -22.78 -17.87 -1.56
N LEU A 278 -21.73 -17.11 -1.26
CA LEU A 278 -20.36 -17.59 -1.29
C LEU A 278 -20.03 -18.44 -0.05
N HIS A 279 -19.34 -19.55 -0.26
CA HIS A 279 -18.91 -20.47 0.78
C HIS A 279 -17.44 -20.83 0.62
N VAL A 280 -16.77 -21.08 1.73
CA VAL A 280 -15.48 -21.77 1.78
C VAL A 280 -15.68 -23.25 2.06
N ARG A 281 -14.98 -24.10 1.31
CA ARG A 281 -14.94 -25.55 1.49
C ARG A 281 -14.08 -25.87 2.70
N THR A 282 -14.63 -26.60 3.66
CA THR A 282 -13.89 -27.09 4.82
C THR A 282 -14.09 -28.59 4.97
N VAL A 283 -13.23 -29.24 5.76
CA VAL A 283 -13.41 -30.65 6.14
C VAL A 283 -14.76 -30.93 6.83
N ALA A 284 -15.35 -29.91 7.47
CA ALA A 284 -16.66 -29.98 8.11
C ALA A 284 -17.82 -29.54 7.20
N GLY A 285 -17.59 -29.48 5.88
CA GLY A 285 -18.55 -29.03 4.88
C GLY A 285 -18.40 -27.54 4.52
N LEU A 286 -19.37 -27.03 3.76
CA LEU A 286 -19.41 -25.63 3.34
C LEU A 286 -19.66 -24.70 4.53
N LYS A 287 -18.90 -23.62 4.61
CA LYS A 287 -19.11 -22.53 5.58
C LYS A 287 -19.30 -21.24 4.81
N ARG A 288 -20.35 -20.48 5.12
CA ARG A 288 -20.59 -19.16 4.49
C ARG A 288 -19.36 -18.27 4.64
N LEU A 289 -19.01 -17.60 3.56
CA LEU A 289 -18.03 -16.52 3.51
C LEU A 289 -18.79 -15.22 3.28
N ASP A 290 -18.65 -14.26 4.18
CA ASP A 290 -19.49 -13.05 4.20
C ASP A 290 -18.85 -11.90 3.40
N VAL A 291 -17.51 -11.82 3.39
CA VAL A 291 -16.75 -10.80 2.64
C VAL A 291 -15.55 -11.44 1.97
N LEU A 292 -15.32 -11.09 0.70
CA LEU A 292 -14.18 -11.55 -0.08
C LEU A 292 -13.32 -10.35 -0.53
N LEU A 293 -12.17 -10.17 0.10
CA LEU A 293 -11.14 -9.26 -0.38
C LEU A 293 -10.37 -9.90 -1.52
N ARG A 294 -10.66 -9.49 -2.76
CA ARG A 294 -9.95 -10.03 -3.93
C ARG A 294 -8.55 -9.45 -4.10
N ARG A 295 -7.60 -10.32 -4.44
CA ARG A 295 -6.25 -9.97 -4.92
C ARG A 295 -5.98 -10.46 -6.35
N ILE A 296 -7.06 -10.65 -7.09
CA ILE A 296 -7.03 -11.00 -8.50
C ILE A 296 -7.75 -9.92 -9.32
N ASP A 297 -7.31 -9.79 -10.57
CA ASP A 297 -7.91 -8.90 -11.54
C ASP A 297 -9.38 -9.25 -11.80
N SER A 298 -10.19 -8.22 -12.05
CA SER A 298 -11.64 -8.34 -11.98
C SER A 298 -12.18 -9.31 -13.05
N ASN A 299 -11.60 -9.27 -14.25
CA ASN A 299 -11.93 -10.16 -15.36
C ASN A 299 -11.75 -11.66 -15.07
N PHE A 300 -10.94 -12.01 -14.07
CA PHE A 300 -10.66 -13.41 -13.72
C PHE A 300 -11.52 -13.93 -12.57
N LEU A 301 -12.42 -13.10 -12.01
CA LEU A 301 -13.20 -13.44 -10.82
C LEU A 301 -14.23 -14.54 -11.03
N ASP A 302 -14.82 -14.63 -12.22
CA ASP A 302 -15.89 -15.57 -12.51
C ASP A 302 -15.76 -16.12 -13.94
N PRO A 303 -15.40 -17.40 -14.12
CA PRO A 303 -15.29 -17.99 -15.45
C PRO A 303 -16.64 -18.20 -16.15
N LEU A 304 -17.78 -18.08 -15.47
CA LEU A 304 -19.10 -18.20 -16.11
C LEU A 304 -19.53 -16.89 -16.78
N GLU A 305 -19.28 -15.76 -16.12
CA GLU A 305 -19.78 -14.45 -16.54
C GLU A 305 -18.71 -13.51 -17.13
N LEU A 306 -17.42 -13.78 -16.88
CA LEU A 306 -16.28 -12.95 -17.30
C LEU A 306 -15.36 -13.70 -18.29
N ASP A 307 -14.15 -14.09 -17.89
CA ASP A 307 -13.24 -14.88 -18.74
C ASP A 307 -13.37 -16.39 -18.48
N ALA A 308 -13.98 -17.12 -19.41
CA ALA A 308 -14.14 -18.57 -19.36
C ALA A 308 -12.83 -19.38 -19.32
N ARG A 309 -11.68 -18.76 -19.58
CA ARG A 309 -10.35 -19.38 -19.44
C ARG A 309 -9.76 -19.16 -18.06
N SER A 310 -10.41 -18.38 -17.20
CA SER A 310 -9.94 -18.13 -15.84
C SER A 310 -9.92 -19.43 -15.03
N MET A 311 -8.78 -19.70 -14.42
CA MET A 311 -8.59 -20.75 -13.42
C MET A 311 -8.41 -20.18 -12.00
N LEU A 312 -8.61 -18.86 -11.83
CA LEU A 312 -8.33 -18.14 -10.58
C LEU A 312 -9.61 -17.77 -9.83
N GLY A 313 -10.71 -17.63 -10.56
CA GLY A 313 -11.99 -17.17 -10.05
C GLY A 313 -12.83 -18.26 -9.39
N VAL A 314 -14.05 -17.88 -9.05
CA VAL A 314 -15.07 -18.77 -8.48
C VAL A 314 -16.25 -18.78 -9.45
N PRO A 315 -16.63 -19.94 -10.01
CA PRO A 315 -17.81 -20.02 -10.89
C PRO A 315 -19.09 -19.51 -10.21
N GLY A 316 -19.79 -18.56 -10.83
CA GLY A 316 -21.04 -17.98 -10.36
C GLY A 316 -20.88 -16.90 -9.29
N LEU A 317 -19.67 -16.37 -9.09
CA LEU A 317 -19.41 -15.31 -8.12
C LEU A 317 -20.17 -14.01 -8.44
N ILE A 318 -20.37 -13.71 -9.72
CA ILE A 318 -21.12 -12.51 -10.15
C ILE A 318 -22.62 -12.67 -9.89
N ASP A 319 -23.14 -13.90 -9.79
CA ASP A 319 -24.57 -14.13 -9.53
C ASP A 319 -24.98 -13.84 -8.07
N VAL A 320 -24.00 -13.69 -7.17
CA VAL A 320 -24.23 -13.52 -5.72
C VAL A 320 -23.83 -12.16 -5.17
N ILE A 321 -23.63 -11.17 -6.05
CA ILE A 321 -23.34 -9.77 -5.70
C ILE A 321 -24.56 -8.85 -5.84
#